data_AF-A0A9E1JB81-F1
#
_entry.id   AF-A0A9E1JB81-F1
#
_cell.length_a   1.000
_cell.length_b   1.000
_cell.length_c   1.000
_cell.angle_alpha   90.00
_cell.angle_beta   90.00
_cell.angle_gamma   90.00
#
_symmetry.space_group_name_H-M   'P 1'
#
loop_
_entity.id
_entity.type
_entity.pdbx_description
1 polymer ?
#
loop_
_entity_poly.entity_id
_entity_poly.type
_entity_poly.pdbx_seq_one_letter_code
_entity_poly.pdbx_strand_id
1 'polypeptide(L)' 'MARVTVEDCIDKVDSPYELVLVAKERAVQLNSGLEPTLERDKDKNTVIAL' A
#
# COMPACT_ATOMS: atom_id res chain seq x y z
N MET A 1 -12.12 -8.50 1.15
CA MET A 1 -12.43 -7.28 1.93
C MET A 1 -11.10 -6.93 2.56
N ALA A 2 -10.50 -5.81 2.15
CA ALA A 2 -9.14 -5.46 2.55
C ALA A 2 -9.06 -5.42 4.08
N ARG A 3 -8.04 -6.06 4.65
CA ARG A 3 -7.84 -6.15 6.10
C ARG A 3 -7.20 -4.88 6.69
N VAL A 4 -6.77 -3.96 5.83
CA VAL A 4 -6.12 -2.69 6.14
C VAL A 4 -6.96 -1.54 5.60
N THR A 5 -7.16 -0.50 6.40
CA THR A 5 -7.81 0.76 6.00
C THR A 5 -6.80 1.90 5.97
N VAL A 6 -7.15 3.01 5.31
CA VAL A 6 -6.30 4.21 5.26
C VAL A 6 -6.07 4.78 6.66
N GLU A 7 -7.01 4.57 7.58
CA GLU A 7 -6.93 5.00 8.98
C GLU A 7 -5.78 4.29 9.71
N ASP A 8 -5.52 3.01 9.41
CA ASP A 8 -4.39 2.26 9.99
C ASP A 8 -3.02 2.84 9.56
N CYS A 9 -2.97 3.48 8.39
CA CYS A 9 -1.73 4.02 7.81
C CYS A 9 -1.52 5.51 8.09
N ILE A 10 -2.55 6.23 8.56
CA ILE A 10 -2.47 7.67 8.86
C ILE A 10 -1.51 7.94 10.03
N ASP A 11 -1.45 7.06 11.03
CA ASP A 11 -0.54 7.21 12.18
C ASP A 11 0.94 6.91 11.81
N LYS A 12 1.20 6.46 10.58
CA LYS A 12 2.54 6.10 10.09
C LYS A 12 3.19 7.20 9.25
N VAL A 13 2.46 8.26 8.92
CA VAL A 13 2.95 9.37 8.10
C VAL A 13 2.51 10.71 8.70
N ASP A 14 3.26 11.76 8.44
CA ASP A 14 2.92 13.10 8.94
C ASP A 14 1.80 13.76 8.11
N SER A 15 1.50 13.25 6.91
CA SER A 15 0.53 13.84 5.99
C SER A 15 -0.20 12.80 5.14
N PRO A 16 -1.54 12.90 4.98
CA PRO A 16 -2.31 12.04 4.07
C PRO A 16 -1.86 12.12 2.61
N TYR A 17 -1.33 13.28 2.19
CA TYR A 17 -0.81 13.45 0.83
C TYR A 17 0.45 12.62 0.59
N GLU A 18 1.29 12.49 1.61
CA GLU A 18 2.50 11.68 1.56
C GLU A 18 2.16 10.19 1.51
N LEU A 19 1.18 9.74 2.31
CA LEU A 19 0.67 8.37 2.24
C LEU A 19 0.27 7.99 0.80
N VAL A 20 -0.49 8.86 0.14
CA VAL A 20 -0.94 8.62 -1.24
C VAL A 20 0.24 8.55 -2.20
N LEU A 21 1.26 9.39 -2.02
CA LEU A 21 2.44 9.42 -2.89
C LEU A 21 3.26 8.13 -2.76
N VAL A 22 3.54 7.71 -1.53
CA VAL A 22 4.31 6.49 -1.22
C VAL A 22 3.55 5.24 -1.65
N ALA A 23 2.25 5.16 -1.33
CA ALA A 23 1.41 4.03 -1.72
C ALA A 23 1.30 3.89 -3.25
N LYS A 24 1.21 5.02 -3.99
CA LYS A 24 1.23 5.01 -5.46
C LYS A 24 2.54 4.44 -5.98
N GLU A 25 3.68 4.94 -5.49
CA GLU A 25 4.99 4.49 -5.96
C GLU A 25 5.19 3.00 -5.69
N ARG A 26 4.83 2.53 -4.49
CA ARG A 26 4.89 1.12 -4.14
C ARG A 26 3.94 0.26 -4.97
N ALA A 27 2.73 0.73 -5.25
CA ALA A 27 1.79 0.01 -6.11
C ALA A 27 2.31 -0.13 -7.55
N VAL A 28 3.00 0.89 -8.08
CA VAL A 28 3.65 0.83 -9.40
C VAL A 28 4.77 -0.21 -9.40
N GLN A 29 5.63 -0.22 -8.37
CA GLN A 29 6.68 -1.23 -8.21
C GLN A 29 6.12 -2.65 -8.21
N LEU A 30 5.06 -2.90 -7.43
CA LEU A 30 4.38 -4.20 -7.36
C LEU A 30 3.74 -4.59 -8.71
N ASN A 31 3.22 -3.61 -9.46
CA ASN A 31 2.70 -3.84 -10.81
C ASN A 31 3.80 -4.15 -11.82
N SER A 32 5.01 -3.61 -11.64
CA SER A 32 6.18 -3.90 -12.46
C SER A 32 6.80 -5.27 -12.18
N GLY A 33 6.26 -6.04 -11.22
CA GLY A 33 6.74 -7.39 -10.90
C GLY A 33 7.74 -7.47 -9.75
N LEU A 34 7.92 -6.39 -8.97
CA LEU A 34 8.63 -6.51 -7.70
C LEU A 34 7.85 -7.40 -6.73
N GLU A 35 8.58 -8.27 -6.03
CA GLU A 35 7.98 -9.14 -5.03
C GLU A 35 7.49 -8.32 -3.83
N PRO A 36 6.25 -8.56 -3.37
CA PRO A 36 5.78 -7.96 -2.14
C PRO A 36 6.55 -8.54 -0.96
N THR A 37 6.81 -7.69 0.02
CA THR A 37 7.41 -8.07 1.31
C THR A 37 6.41 -8.75 2.24
N LEU A 38 5.14 -8.80 1.85
CA LEU A 38 4.02 -9.37 2.58
C LEU A 38 3.41 -10.51 1.76
N GLU A 39 2.85 -11.50 2.45
CA GLU A 39 2.12 -12.59 1.77
C GLU A 39 0.91 -12.03 1.02
N ARG A 40 0.89 -12.33 -0.27
CA ARG A 40 -0.18 -11.97 -1.17
C ARG A 40 -1.33 -12.96 -1.00
N ASP A 41 -2.39 -12.53 -0.34
CA ASP A 41 -3.64 -13.26 -0.32
C ASP A 41 -4.52 -12.84 -1.52
N LYS A 42 -5.75 -12.31 -1.28
CA LYS A 42 -6.68 -11.82 -2.34
C LYS A 42 -6.66 -10.31 -2.55
N ASP A 43 -5.66 -9.63 -2.02
CA ASP A 43 -5.61 -8.16 -2.06
C ASP A 43 -4.98 -7.62 -3.35
N LYS A 44 -5.49 -6.48 -3.79
CA LYS A 44 -4.94 -5.77 -4.95
C LYS A 44 -3.60 -5.12 -4.58
N ASN A 45 -2.74 -4.89 -5.58
CA ASN A 45 -1.45 -4.22 -5.36
C ASN A 45 -1.55 -2.86 -4.69
N THR A 46 -2.67 -2.15 -4.87
CA THR A 46 -2.93 -0.87 -4.18
C THR A 46 -3.20 -1.04 -2.69
N VAL A 47 -3.76 -2.17 -2.27
CA VAL A 47 -4.01 -2.49 -0.86
C VAL A 47 -2.75 -3.02 -0.20
N ILE A 48 -1.95 -3.80 -0.92
CA ILE A 48 -0.65 -4.33 -0.45
C ILE A 48 0.41 -3.21 -0.34
N ALA A 49 0.21 -2.10 -1.04
CA ALA A 49 1.08 -0.94 -0.99
C ALA A 49 0.79 0.01 0.19
N LEU A 50 -0.32 -0.19 0.91
CA LEU A 50 -0.68 0.51 2.15
C LEU A 50 -0.15 -0.27 3.35
#